data_AF-A0A971EF85-F1
#
_entry.id   AF-A0A971EF85-F1
#
_cell.length_a   1.000
_cell.length_b   1.000
_cell.length_c   1.000
_cell.angle_alpha   90.00
_cell.angle_beta   90.00
_cell.angle_gamma   90.00
#
_symmetry.space_group_name_H-M   'P 1'
#
loop_
_entity.id
_entity.type
_entity.pdbx_description
1 polymer ?
#
loop_
_entity_poly.entity_id
_entity_poly.type
_entity_poly.pdbx_seq_one_letter_code
_entity_poly.pdbx_strand_id
1 'polypeptide(L)'
;MTVVNLGTYPPKQCGIATFSQDLRRSLMKAGHTVLVAAVSDHEYEYQYPSEVIIEIGQHQKQDYLQAASLINSHNAVDLVIIQHEYGIYGGPSGSYLLDFCRALDKPFMVVTHTVLPSPEELRYKILAELTQQAAAVVCMTQNSADLLQRVYHVPRSKINLISHGVPEFTPKSPSALKKKYGLQGQNVISTFGLIGPGKGLELGIRAIAEVVKEYRECTYLILGQTHPMLQKSEGERYRQMLEQLVLELDIAGNVKFVNRFLTDEELGEYLYLTDIYLSPYPNLDQAVSGTLSFAVGSGRAIVSTPYAHALELLAEERGLLASKPDYLELAQLIKSILADPALKTRLQNNARQLGHTLSWTQVGRRYSQVISEILKYSQKAEGKKIHYA
;
A
#
# COMPACT_ATOMS: atom_id res chain seq x y z
N MET A 1 17.23 18.59 0.69
CA MET A 1 16.03 19.46 0.80
C MET A 1 15.28 19.06 2.05
N THR A 2 14.52 19.97 2.65
CA THR A 2 13.62 19.63 3.75
C THR A 2 12.21 19.52 3.22
N VAL A 3 11.58 18.38 3.44
CA VAL A 3 10.20 18.14 3.03
C VAL A 3 9.32 17.81 4.23
N VAL A 4 8.05 18.21 4.17
CA VAL A 4 7.04 17.82 5.15
C VAL A 4 6.15 16.76 4.53
N ASN A 5 6.07 15.57 5.13
CA ASN A 5 5.13 14.53 4.74
C ASN A 5 3.83 14.67 5.55
N LEU A 6 2.73 14.99 4.88
CA LEU A 6 1.41 15.21 5.47
C LEU A 6 0.50 13.99 5.22
N GLY A 7 0.00 13.36 6.28
CA GLY A 7 -0.94 12.23 6.19
C GLY A 7 -1.07 11.48 7.50
N THR A 8 -1.51 10.23 7.48
CA THR A 8 -1.40 9.36 8.66
C THR A 8 0.04 8.90 8.87
N TYR A 9 0.45 8.71 10.12
CA TYR A 9 1.79 8.27 10.52
C TYR A 9 1.72 7.35 11.76
N PRO A 10 2.68 6.43 12.00
CA PRO A 10 2.72 5.63 13.22
C PRO A 10 2.78 6.53 14.47
N PRO A 11 2.12 6.17 15.59
CA PRO A 11 1.70 4.82 15.95
C PRO A 11 0.33 4.36 15.40
N LYS A 12 -0.36 5.18 14.60
CA LYS A 12 -1.60 4.75 13.92
C LYS A 12 -1.34 3.51 13.05
N GLN A 13 -2.09 2.44 13.32
CA GLN A 13 -1.93 1.16 12.62
C GLN A 13 -2.80 1.10 11.36
N CYS A 14 -2.31 1.68 10.26
CA CYS A 14 -2.91 1.55 8.94
C CYS A 14 -1.85 1.52 7.84
N GLY A 15 -2.22 1.05 6.64
CA GLY A 15 -1.28 0.90 5.53
C GLY A 15 -0.63 2.21 5.09
N ILE A 16 -1.37 3.33 5.14
CA ILE A 16 -0.85 4.64 4.73
C ILE A 16 0.11 5.20 5.78
N ALA A 17 -0.11 4.92 7.08
CA ALA A 17 0.86 5.27 8.11
C ALA A 17 2.20 4.55 7.89
N THR A 18 2.17 3.24 7.60
CA THR A 18 3.39 2.49 7.24
C THR A 18 4.04 3.05 5.97
N PHE A 19 3.25 3.35 4.93
CA PHE A 19 3.75 3.98 3.71
C PHE A 19 4.45 5.32 3.99
N SER A 20 3.86 6.19 4.80
CA SER A 20 4.43 7.50 5.17
C SER A 20 5.77 7.35 5.90
N GLN A 21 5.89 6.37 6.80
CA GLN A 21 7.13 6.08 7.52
C GLN A 21 8.21 5.54 6.59
N ASP A 22 7.87 4.62 5.70
CA ASP A 22 8.85 4.06 4.76
C ASP A 22 9.28 5.06 3.69
N LEU A 23 8.35 5.88 3.19
CA LEU A 23 8.68 6.99 2.29
C LEU A 23 9.63 7.96 2.98
N ARG A 24 9.37 8.32 4.25
CA ARG A 24 10.29 9.14 5.06
C ARG A 24 11.68 8.52 5.14
N ARG A 25 11.79 7.25 5.54
CA ARG A 25 13.08 6.54 5.66
C ARG A 25 13.82 6.50 4.33
N SER A 26 13.11 6.27 3.22
CA SER A 26 13.72 6.20 1.89
C SER A 26 14.22 7.56 1.39
N LEU A 27 13.47 8.63 1.62
CA LEU A 27 13.88 9.99 1.29
C LEU A 27 15.06 10.46 2.15
N MET A 28 15.10 10.07 3.43
CA MET A 28 16.28 10.29 4.27
C MET A 28 17.53 9.59 3.73
N LYS A 29 17.41 8.32 3.31
CA LYS A 29 18.51 7.61 2.62
C LYS A 29 18.95 8.31 1.32
N ALA A 30 18.03 9.02 0.67
CA ALA A 30 18.31 9.82 -0.53
C ALA A 30 18.89 11.22 -0.22
N GLY A 31 19.17 11.54 1.05
CA GLY A 31 19.82 12.79 1.46
C GLY A 31 18.86 13.95 1.79
N HIS A 32 17.58 13.66 2.02
CA HIS A 32 16.60 14.68 2.43
C HIS A 32 16.39 14.70 3.94
N THR A 33 16.05 15.88 4.46
CA THR A 33 15.46 16.00 5.80
C THR A 33 13.95 15.87 5.64
N VAL A 34 13.32 14.97 6.39
CA VAL A 34 11.88 14.70 6.27
C VAL A 34 11.21 14.87 7.62
N LEU A 35 10.39 15.90 7.71
CA LEU A 35 9.52 16.21 8.84
C LEU A 35 8.11 15.67 8.56
N VAL A 36 7.29 15.49 9.59
CA VAL A 36 5.95 14.91 9.46
C VAL A 36 4.90 15.84 10.04
N ALA A 37 3.79 15.99 9.31
CA ALA A 37 2.53 16.52 9.80
C ALA A 37 1.52 15.36 9.85
N ALA A 38 1.20 14.90 11.06
CA ALA A 38 0.34 13.72 11.25
C ALA A 38 -1.12 14.13 11.40
N VAL A 39 -2.03 13.43 10.72
CA VAL A 39 -3.47 13.57 10.91
C VAL A 39 -3.98 12.52 11.89
N SER A 40 -4.46 12.98 13.04
CA SER A 40 -4.93 12.16 14.15
C SER A 40 -6.46 12.15 14.20
N ASP A 41 -7.04 10.96 14.30
CA ASP A 41 -8.43 10.88 14.77
C ASP A 41 -8.48 11.14 16.29
N HIS A 42 -9.68 11.38 16.81
CA HIS A 42 -9.91 11.52 18.26
C HIS A 42 -10.10 10.16 18.95
N GLU A 43 -9.86 9.05 18.24
CA GLU A 43 -10.19 7.72 18.75
C GLU A 43 -9.08 7.12 19.62
N TYR A 44 -7.86 7.62 19.48
CA TYR A 44 -6.69 7.17 20.23
C TYR A 44 -5.84 8.36 20.65
N GLU A 45 -5.16 8.20 21.80
CA GLU A 45 -4.09 9.11 22.19
C GLU A 45 -2.80 8.63 21.51
N TYR A 46 -2.33 9.38 20.52
CA TYR A 46 -1.14 9.04 19.76
C TYR A 46 0.09 9.69 20.40
N GLN A 47 1.06 8.86 20.79
CA GLN A 47 2.38 9.35 21.20
C GLN A 47 3.31 9.34 19.99
N TYR A 48 3.40 10.48 19.31
CA TYR A 48 4.22 10.61 18.11
C TYR A 48 5.72 10.79 18.43
N PRO A 49 6.61 10.25 17.58
CA PRO A 49 8.04 10.51 17.70
C PRO A 49 8.40 11.94 17.27
N SER A 50 9.61 12.39 17.59
CA SER A 50 10.05 13.79 17.41
C SER A 50 10.13 14.26 15.95
N GLU A 51 10.11 13.35 14.97
CA GLU A 51 9.98 13.74 13.56
C GLU A 51 8.59 14.29 13.19
N VAL A 52 7.57 14.06 14.02
CA VAL A 52 6.24 14.64 13.88
C VAL A 52 6.26 16.01 14.55
N ILE A 53 6.29 17.05 13.73
CA ILE A 53 6.40 18.44 14.18
C ILE A 53 5.03 19.13 14.30
N ILE A 54 4.01 18.55 13.67
CA ILE A 54 2.64 19.07 13.64
C ILE A 54 1.70 17.87 13.78
N GLU A 55 0.77 17.98 14.72
CA GLU A 55 -0.38 17.09 14.83
C GLU A 55 -1.64 17.86 14.42
N ILE A 56 -2.43 17.27 13.53
CA ILE A 56 -3.67 17.86 13.00
C ILE A 56 -4.82 16.98 13.46
N GLY A 57 -5.73 17.53 14.27
CA GLY A 57 -6.98 16.85 14.58
C GLY A 57 -7.81 16.67 13.31
N GLN A 58 -8.13 15.42 12.96
CA GLN A 58 -8.78 15.06 11.70
C GLN A 58 -10.01 15.94 11.44
N HIS A 59 -10.88 16.12 12.45
CA HIS A 59 -12.11 16.87 12.34
C HIS A 59 -12.03 18.34 12.81
N GLN A 60 -10.81 18.85 13.09
CA GLN A 60 -10.59 20.21 13.56
C GLN A 60 -10.10 21.11 12.42
N LYS A 61 -11.01 21.80 11.72
CA LYS A 61 -10.65 22.66 10.57
C LYS A 61 -9.55 23.69 10.89
N GLN A 62 -9.53 24.23 12.10
CA GLN A 62 -8.55 25.23 12.51
C GLN A 62 -7.11 24.67 12.51
N ASP A 63 -6.93 23.41 12.87
CA ASP A 63 -5.62 22.75 12.92
C ASP A 63 -4.97 22.68 11.54
N TYR A 64 -5.77 22.52 10.47
CA TYR A 64 -5.29 22.56 9.08
C TYR A 64 -4.73 23.94 8.72
N LEU A 65 -5.43 25.01 9.09
CA LEU A 65 -4.99 26.37 8.82
C LEU A 65 -3.73 26.72 9.64
N GLN A 66 -3.67 26.27 10.90
CA GLN A 66 -2.49 26.43 11.74
C GLN A 66 -1.29 25.65 11.21
N ALA A 67 -1.50 24.40 10.74
CA ALA A 67 -0.45 23.59 10.13
C ALA A 67 0.14 24.27 8.89
N ALA A 68 -0.69 24.81 8.00
CA ALA A 68 -0.22 25.55 6.83
C ALA A 68 0.62 26.78 7.24
N SER A 69 0.15 27.56 8.21
CA SER A 69 0.88 28.73 8.74
C SER A 69 2.24 28.34 9.34
N LEU A 70 2.28 27.29 10.15
CA LEU A 70 3.52 26.77 10.74
C LEU A 70 4.51 26.33 9.65
N ILE A 71 4.04 25.60 8.63
CA ILE A 71 4.87 25.17 7.49
C ILE A 71 5.39 26.37 6.70
N ASN A 72 4.56 27.37 6.42
CA ASN A 72 4.96 28.58 5.69
C ASN A 72 6.07 29.34 6.44
N SER A 73 5.94 29.45 7.77
CA SER A 73 6.92 30.12 8.62
C SER A 73 8.25 29.38 8.75
N HIS A 74 8.30 28.08 8.41
CA HIS A 74 9.50 27.27 8.53
C HIS A 74 10.39 27.42 7.29
N ASN A 75 11.31 28.39 7.32
CA ASN A 75 12.16 28.76 6.17
C ASN A 75 12.91 27.59 5.53
N ALA A 76 13.35 26.59 6.31
CA ALA A 76 14.07 25.44 5.77
C ALA A 76 13.18 24.48 4.95
N VAL A 77 11.84 24.55 5.06
CA VAL A 77 10.91 23.67 4.33
C VAL A 77 10.82 24.13 2.87
N ASP A 78 11.14 23.20 1.97
CA ASP A 78 11.15 23.41 0.53
C ASP A 78 9.83 22.97 -0.13
N LEU A 79 9.20 21.89 0.37
CA LEU A 79 8.05 21.25 -0.27
C LEU A 79 7.21 20.42 0.71
N VAL A 80 5.90 20.29 0.44
CA VAL A 80 4.99 19.37 1.15
C VAL A 80 4.62 18.17 0.28
N ILE A 81 4.69 16.96 0.83
CA ILE A 81 4.20 15.72 0.22
C ILE A 81 2.90 15.35 0.91
N ILE A 82 1.79 15.35 0.18
CA ILE A 82 0.45 15.07 0.72
C ILE A 82 0.05 13.64 0.38
N GLN A 83 -0.20 12.81 1.39
CA GLN A 83 -0.73 11.46 1.24
C GLN A 83 -2.26 11.53 1.14
N HIS A 84 -2.80 11.42 -0.06
CA HIS A 84 -4.25 11.52 -0.27
C HIS A 84 -4.93 10.15 -0.20
N GLU A 85 -5.85 10.03 0.75
CA GLU A 85 -6.92 9.06 0.76
C GLU A 85 -8.18 9.66 1.40
N TYR A 86 -9.36 9.28 0.90
CA TYR A 86 -10.66 9.85 1.28
C TYR A 86 -10.98 9.75 2.78
N GLY A 87 -10.39 8.78 3.48
CA GLY A 87 -10.59 8.58 4.92
C GLY A 87 -9.61 9.30 5.85
N ILE A 88 -8.60 10.02 5.33
CA ILE A 88 -7.56 10.64 6.17
C ILE A 88 -8.02 11.97 6.76
N TYR A 89 -8.62 12.82 5.93
CA TYR A 89 -8.87 14.22 6.26
C TYR A 89 -10.33 14.43 6.67
N GLY A 90 -10.58 15.42 7.53
CA GLY A 90 -11.93 15.76 7.97
C GLY A 90 -12.67 16.71 7.04
N GLY A 91 -13.89 17.03 7.45
CA GLY A 91 -14.88 17.70 6.62
C GLY A 91 -15.56 16.72 5.64
N PRO A 92 -16.65 17.14 4.99
CA PRO A 92 -17.31 16.33 3.97
C PRO A 92 -16.32 15.81 2.92
N SER A 93 -16.14 14.49 2.84
CA SER A 93 -15.19 13.81 1.93
C SER A 93 -13.73 14.30 2.00
N GLY A 94 -13.27 14.84 3.13
CA GLY A 94 -11.90 15.32 3.30
C GLY A 94 -11.66 16.77 2.86
N SER A 95 -12.72 17.58 2.74
CA SER A 95 -12.66 18.95 2.25
C SER A 95 -11.70 19.88 3.00
N TYR A 96 -11.38 19.59 4.28
CA TYR A 96 -10.43 20.42 5.06
C TYR A 96 -9.01 20.39 4.51
N LEU A 97 -8.65 19.37 3.72
CA LEU A 97 -7.37 19.36 3.00
C LEU A 97 -7.26 20.51 1.99
N LEU A 98 -8.36 20.90 1.35
CA LEU A 98 -8.36 22.03 0.42
C LEU A 98 -8.15 23.35 1.16
N ASP A 99 -8.69 23.48 2.38
CA ASP A 99 -8.45 24.65 3.23
C ASP A 99 -6.96 24.76 3.59
N PHE A 100 -6.30 23.64 3.93
CA PHE A 100 -4.84 23.58 4.12
C PHE A 100 -4.08 24.01 2.86
N CYS A 101 -4.41 23.43 1.69
CA CYS A 101 -3.68 23.69 0.45
C CYS A 101 -3.81 25.15 -0.01
N ARG A 102 -4.99 25.77 0.16
CA ARG A 102 -5.21 27.18 -0.18
C ARG A 102 -4.45 28.14 0.74
N ALA A 103 -4.14 27.72 1.97
CA ALA A 103 -3.37 28.50 2.93
C ALA A 103 -1.86 28.23 2.86
N LEU A 104 -1.41 27.28 2.05
CA LEU A 104 -0.01 26.87 1.95
C LEU A 104 0.71 27.68 0.86
N ASP A 105 1.81 28.34 1.23
CA ASP A 105 2.67 29.10 0.30
C ASP A 105 3.73 28.21 -0.38
N LYS A 106 4.06 27.08 0.27
CA LYS A 106 5.06 26.12 -0.22
C LYS A 106 4.48 25.27 -1.36
N PRO A 107 5.27 24.90 -2.38
CA PRO A 107 4.81 23.95 -3.39
C PRO A 107 4.52 22.60 -2.73
N PHE A 108 3.56 21.88 -3.29
CA PHE A 108 3.23 20.54 -2.81
C PHE A 108 3.05 19.54 -3.95
N MET A 109 3.31 18.27 -3.63
CA MET A 109 2.91 17.14 -4.45
C MET A 109 1.86 16.30 -3.73
N VAL A 110 1.05 15.57 -4.51
CA VAL A 110 -0.01 14.72 -3.97
C VAL A 110 0.27 13.28 -4.37
N VAL A 111 0.28 12.38 -3.40
CA VAL A 111 0.35 10.93 -3.60
C VAL A 111 -1.05 10.36 -3.46
N THR A 112 -1.63 9.86 -4.55
CA THR A 112 -3.00 9.30 -4.54
C THR A 112 -2.96 7.81 -4.23
N HIS A 113 -3.46 7.40 -3.05
CA HIS A 113 -3.58 5.99 -2.66
C HIS A 113 -4.81 5.30 -3.26
N THR A 114 -5.84 6.09 -3.58
CA THR A 114 -7.04 5.66 -4.30
C THR A 114 -7.41 6.68 -5.38
N VAL A 115 -7.74 6.19 -6.57
CA VAL A 115 -8.32 6.98 -7.67
C VAL A 115 -9.57 6.26 -8.14
N LEU A 116 -10.73 6.89 -8.00
CA LEU A 116 -12.01 6.23 -8.28
C LEU A 116 -12.37 6.42 -9.76
N PRO A 117 -12.84 5.36 -10.46
CA PRO A 117 -13.29 5.48 -11.85
C PRO A 117 -14.65 6.20 -11.97
N SER A 118 -15.46 6.15 -10.93
CA SER A 118 -16.79 6.79 -10.86
C SER A 118 -17.00 7.42 -9.48
N PRO A 119 -16.30 8.52 -9.16
CA PRO A 119 -16.43 9.18 -7.87
C PRO A 119 -17.79 9.88 -7.71
N GLU A 120 -18.30 9.92 -6.48
CA GLU A 120 -19.35 10.87 -6.09
C GLU A 120 -18.91 12.31 -6.34
N GLU A 121 -19.86 13.22 -6.58
CA GLU A 121 -19.60 14.61 -7.00
C GLU A 121 -18.61 15.34 -6.09
N LEU A 122 -18.74 15.18 -4.77
CA LEU A 122 -17.85 15.85 -3.82
C LEU A 122 -16.43 15.27 -3.83
N ARG A 123 -16.31 13.93 -3.89
CA ARG A 123 -15.00 13.25 -4.00
C ARG A 123 -14.29 13.62 -5.30
N TYR A 124 -15.05 13.75 -6.39
CA TYR A 124 -14.55 14.26 -7.66
C TYR A 124 -13.97 15.67 -7.51
N LYS A 125 -14.80 16.61 -7.00
CA LYS A 125 -14.41 18.02 -6.82
C LYS A 125 -13.14 18.16 -5.98
N ILE A 126 -13.05 17.43 -4.87
CA ILE A 126 -11.90 17.52 -3.96
C ILE A 126 -10.61 17.06 -4.65
N LEU A 127 -10.60 15.87 -5.26
CA LEU A 127 -9.38 15.37 -5.89
C LEU A 127 -9.02 16.16 -7.15
N ALA A 128 -9.99 16.61 -7.94
CA ALA A 128 -9.76 17.46 -9.11
C ALA A 128 -9.12 18.80 -8.71
N GLU A 129 -9.66 19.49 -7.71
CA GLU A 129 -9.11 20.76 -7.23
C GLU A 129 -7.70 20.58 -6.64
N LEU A 130 -7.50 19.53 -5.84
CA LEU A 130 -6.23 19.21 -5.22
C LEU A 130 -5.13 18.95 -6.28
N THR A 131 -5.43 18.14 -7.29
CA THR A 131 -4.48 17.79 -8.36
C THR A 131 -4.23 18.93 -9.34
N GLN A 132 -5.20 19.83 -9.52
CA GLN A 132 -5.02 21.06 -10.29
C GLN A 132 -3.98 21.98 -9.65
N GLN A 133 -4.02 22.14 -8.33
CA GLN A 133 -3.11 22.99 -7.56
C GLN A 133 -1.73 22.35 -7.35
N ALA A 134 -1.66 21.02 -7.24
CA ALA A 134 -0.41 20.30 -7.00
C ALA A 134 0.66 20.57 -8.08
N ALA A 135 1.92 20.70 -7.66
CA ALA A 135 3.06 20.81 -8.57
C ALA A 135 3.34 19.48 -9.29
N ALA A 136 3.07 18.36 -8.62
CA ALA A 136 3.10 17.02 -9.19
C ALA A 136 2.05 16.12 -8.52
N VAL A 137 1.58 15.12 -9.27
CA VAL A 137 0.67 14.09 -8.78
C VAL A 137 1.36 12.74 -8.97
N VAL A 138 1.56 12.03 -7.86
CA VAL A 138 2.13 10.68 -7.86
C VAL A 138 1.00 9.67 -7.71
N CYS A 139 1.00 8.67 -8.57
CA CYS A 139 0.11 7.51 -8.47
C CYS A 139 0.93 6.22 -8.64
N MET A 140 0.38 5.09 -8.22
CA MET A 140 1.16 3.84 -8.10
C MET A 140 0.88 2.83 -9.21
N THR A 141 -0.17 3.04 -10.01
CA THR A 141 -0.61 2.15 -11.10
C THR A 141 -0.90 2.92 -12.37
N GLN A 142 -0.72 2.27 -13.52
CA GLN A 142 -1.02 2.84 -14.83
C GLN A 142 -2.52 3.13 -14.96
N ASN A 143 -3.39 2.27 -14.43
CA ASN A 143 -4.82 2.52 -14.35
C ASN A 143 -5.13 3.81 -13.56
N SER A 144 -4.47 4.04 -12.43
CA SER A 144 -4.63 5.30 -11.69
C SER A 144 -4.17 6.50 -12.51
N ALA A 145 -3.04 6.39 -13.23
CA ALA A 145 -2.56 7.45 -14.12
C ALA A 145 -3.56 7.77 -15.25
N ASP A 146 -4.19 6.75 -15.81
CA ASP A 146 -5.17 6.89 -16.88
C ASP A 146 -6.49 7.47 -16.34
N LEU A 147 -6.91 7.09 -15.13
CA LEU A 147 -8.08 7.68 -14.47
C LEU A 147 -7.84 9.15 -14.10
N LEU A 148 -6.66 9.49 -13.57
CA LEU A 148 -6.29 10.89 -13.29
C LEU A 148 -6.37 11.77 -14.55
N GLN A 149 -5.98 11.25 -15.71
CA GLN A 149 -6.10 12.00 -16.98
C GLN A 149 -7.54 12.06 -17.49
N ARG A 150 -8.23 10.93 -17.55
CA ARG A 150 -9.54 10.82 -18.20
C ARG A 150 -10.67 11.39 -17.37
N VAL A 151 -10.69 11.08 -16.07
CA VAL A 151 -11.76 11.46 -15.15
C VAL A 151 -11.46 12.81 -14.51
N TYR A 152 -10.25 12.98 -13.96
CA TYR A 152 -9.88 14.17 -13.19
C TYR A 152 -9.14 15.24 -13.99
N HIS A 153 -8.94 15.00 -15.30
CA HIS A 153 -8.31 15.95 -16.24
C HIS A 153 -6.92 16.46 -15.82
N VAL A 154 -6.17 15.66 -15.07
CA VAL A 154 -4.81 15.99 -14.65
C VAL A 154 -3.87 15.95 -15.86
N PRO A 155 -3.10 17.02 -16.15
CA PRO A 155 -2.15 17.01 -17.26
C PRO A 155 -1.11 15.90 -17.12
N ARG A 156 -0.82 15.18 -18.22
CA ARG A 156 0.15 14.07 -18.23
C ARG A 156 1.53 14.47 -17.68
N SER A 157 1.94 15.72 -17.89
CA SER A 157 3.20 16.29 -17.42
C SER A 157 3.29 16.41 -15.89
N LYS A 158 2.17 16.45 -15.17
CA LYS A 158 2.15 16.43 -13.70
C LYS A 158 2.15 15.01 -13.13
N ILE A 159 1.75 14.01 -13.92
CA ILE A 159 1.52 12.65 -13.45
C ILE A 159 2.82 11.85 -13.45
N ASN A 160 3.20 11.39 -12.25
CA ASN A 160 4.37 10.58 -12.00
C ASN A 160 3.92 9.20 -11.52
N LEU A 161 4.24 8.16 -12.29
CA LEU A 161 3.93 6.78 -11.93
C LEU A 161 5.05 6.23 -11.04
N ILE A 162 4.86 6.18 -9.73
CA ILE A 162 5.83 5.60 -8.79
C ILE A 162 5.13 4.52 -7.97
N SER A 163 5.44 3.26 -8.28
CA SER A 163 4.88 2.09 -7.59
C SER A 163 5.17 2.09 -6.10
N HIS A 164 4.34 1.35 -5.36
CA HIS A 164 4.53 1.15 -3.92
C HIS A 164 5.90 0.53 -3.62
N GLY A 165 6.61 1.08 -2.63
CA GLY A 165 7.91 0.58 -2.22
C GLY A 165 7.83 -0.72 -1.43
N VAL A 166 8.88 -1.54 -1.52
CA VAL A 166 9.00 -2.81 -0.80
C VAL A 166 10.18 -2.74 0.18
N PRO A 167 10.00 -3.14 1.45
CA PRO A 167 11.11 -3.30 2.37
C PRO A 167 12.17 -4.26 1.83
N GLU A 168 13.43 -3.95 2.09
CA GLU A 168 14.55 -4.81 1.71
C GLU A 168 14.66 -5.95 2.73
N PHE A 169 13.87 -7.02 2.53
CA PHE A 169 13.93 -8.21 3.36
C PHE A 169 15.21 -8.99 3.10
N THR A 170 15.97 -9.31 4.14
CA THR A 170 17.17 -10.15 4.05
C THR A 170 16.81 -11.56 3.54
N PRO A 171 17.33 -12.00 2.38
CA PRO A 171 17.08 -13.34 1.87
C PRO A 171 17.48 -14.42 2.88
N LYS A 172 16.55 -15.34 3.16
CA LYS A 172 16.75 -16.47 4.06
C LYS A 172 16.39 -17.77 3.35
N SER A 173 17.07 -18.87 3.68
CA SER A 173 16.84 -20.17 3.06
C SER A 173 15.41 -20.68 3.37
N PRO A 174 14.58 -20.99 2.35
CA PRO A 174 13.23 -21.51 2.57
C PRO A 174 13.23 -22.81 3.39
N SER A 175 14.20 -23.70 3.17
CA SER A 175 14.27 -24.99 3.89
C SER A 175 14.60 -24.79 5.38
N ALA A 176 15.50 -23.85 5.70
CA ALA A 176 15.85 -23.51 7.07
C ALA A 176 14.67 -22.86 7.80
N LEU A 177 13.94 -21.96 7.12
CA LEU A 177 12.74 -21.33 7.68
C LEU A 177 11.60 -22.34 7.88
N LYS A 178 11.33 -23.20 6.90
CA LYS A 178 10.35 -24.29 7.06
C LYS A 178 10.70 -25.19 8.24
N LYS A 179 11.99 -25.47 8.50
CA LYS A 179 12.43 -26.16 9.72
C LYS A 179 12.15 -25.36 10.98
N LYS A 180 12.53 -24.08 11.02
CA LYS A 180 12.27 -23.17 12.16
C LYS A 180 10.79 -23.12 12.55
N TYR A 181 9.90 -23.10 11.56
CA TYR A 181 8.45 -22.98 11.76
C TYR A 181 7.70 -24.33 11.79
N GLY A 182 8.39 -25.47 11.74
CA GLY A 182 7.75 -26.80 11.75
C GLY A 182 6.89 -27.10 10.52
N LEU A 183 7.27 -26.56 9.36
CA LEU A 183 6.60 -26.70 8.05
C LEU A 183 7.47 -27.48 7.04
N GLN A 184 8.35 -28.35 7.52
CA GLN A 184 9.18 -29.18 6.65
C GLN A 184 8.29 -30.13 5.82
N GLY A 185 8.60 -30.29 4.53
CA GLY A 185 7.81 -31.10 3.61
C GLY A 185 6.47 -30.48 3.18
N GLN A 186 6.06 -29.36 3.77
CA GLN A 186 4.80 -28.69 3.44
C GLN A 186 4.96 -27.74 2.25
N ASN A 187 3.94 -27.66 1.41
CA ASN A 187 3.71 -26.58 0.46
C ASN A 187 3.02 -25.43 1.19
N VAL A 188 3.73 -24.32 1.39
CA VAL A 188 3.25 -23.20 2.20
C VAL A 188 2.63 -22.14 1.30
N ILE A 189 1.33 -21.96 1.45
CA ILE A 189 0.58 -20.87 0.83
C ILE A 189 0.38 -19.82 1.91
N SER A 190 0.47 -18.53 1.58
CA SER A 190 0.22 -17.49 2.59
C SER A 190 -0.50 -16.28 2.04
N THR A 191 -1.24 -15.63 2.95
CA THR A 191 -1.73 -14.26 2.81
C THR A 191 -1.33 -13.51 4.06
N PHE A 192 -1.00 -12.23 3.95
CA PHE A 192 -0.72 -11.40 5.12
C PHE A 192 -1.38 -10.03 5.04
N GLY A 193 -1.54 -9.39 6.19
CA GLY A 193 -2.09 -8.05 6.35
C GLY A 193 -3.19 -8.00 7.40
N LEU A 194 -3.79 -6.82 7.58
CA LEU A 194 -4.94 -6.66 8.45
C LEU A 194 -6.13 -7.47 7.92
N ILE A 195 -6.70 -8.33 8.77
CA ILE A 195 -7.82 -9.21 8.45
C ILE A 195 -9.10 -8.37 8.36
N GLY A 196 -9.87 -8.58 7.29
CA GLY A 196 -11.15 -7.95 7.05
C GLY A 196 -11.83 -8.47 5.77
N PRO A 197 -13.13 -8.16 5.55
CA PRO A 197 -13.94 -8.69 4.44
C PRO A 197 -13.40 -8.31 3.06
N GLY A 198 -12.75 -7.15 2.93
CA GLY A 198 -12.13 -6.73 1.67
C GLY A 198 -10.93 -7.59 1.22
N LYS A 199 -10.48 -8.56 2.04
CA LYS A 199 -9.32 -9.42 1.73
C LYS A 199 -9.71 -10.74 1.05
N GLY A 200 -10.98 -11.12 1.02
CA GLY A 200 -11.46 -12.35 0.38
C GLY A 200 -10.87 -13.63 0.98
N LEU A 201 -10.59 -13.63 2.29
CA LEU A 201 -9.97 -14.78 2.96
C LEU A 201 -10.88 -16.02 2.91
N GLU A 202 -12.19 -15.82 2.85
CA GLU A 202 -13.19 -16.87 2.60
C GLU A 202 -13.02 -17.55 1.24
N LEU A 203 -12.67 -16.79 0.19
CA LEU A 203 -12.32 -17.36 -1.12
C LEU A 203 -11.01 -18.14 -1.03
N GLY A 204 -10.02 -17.61 -0.30
CA GLY A 204 -8.76 -18.29 -0.07
C GLY A 204 -8.95 -19.63 0.66
N ILE A 205 -9.69 -19.65 1.77
CA ILE A 205 -9.96 -20.86 2.56
C ILE A 205 -10.69 -21.90 1.71
N ARG A 206 -11.72 -21.51 0.95
CA ARG A 206 -12.44 -22.43 0.04
C ARG A 206 -11.55 -22.97 -1.08
N ALA A 207 -10.65 -22.15 -1.63
CA ALA A 207 -9.68 -22.61 -2.62
C ALA A 207 -8.73 -23.66 -2.03
N ILE A 208 -8.27 -23.46 -0.80
CA ILE A 208 -7.42 -24.42 -0.09
C ILE A 208 -8.15 -25.73 0.17
N ALA A 209 -9.44 -25.70 0.52
CA ALA A 209 -10.25 -26.91 0.67
C ALA A 209 -10.28 -27.78 -0.60
N GLU A 210 -10.25 -27.15 -1.78
CA GLU A 210 -10.15 -27.87 -3.05
C GLU A 210 -8.72 -28.37 -3.34
N VAL A 211 -7.69 -27.59 -3.00
CA VAL A 211 -6.28 -27.97 -3.21
C VAL A 211 -5.91 -29.20 -2.37
N VAL A 212 -6.32 -29.27 -1.11
CA VAL A 212 -5.90 -30.33 -0.18
C VAL A 212 -6.49 -31.70 -0.49
N LYS A 213 -7.50 -31.79 -1.37
CA LYS A 213 -8.03 -33.06 -1.88
C LYS A 213 -6.97 -33.86 -2.63
N GLU A 214 -6.07 -33.16 -3.33
CA GLU A 214 -4.98 -33.74 -4.12
C GLU A 214 -3.61 -33.52 -3.47
N TYR A 215 -3.40 -32.36 -2.84
CA TYR A 215 -2.15 -31.96 -2.20
C TYR A 215 -2.32 -31.83 -0.69
N ARG A 216 -2.43 -32.96 0.01
CA ARG A 216 -2.67 -33.02 1.46
C ARG A 216 -1.63 -32.24 2.29
N GLU A 217 -0.40 -32.16 1.78
CA GLU A 217 0.74 -31.54 2.45
C GLU A 217 0.80 -30.03 2.18
N CYS A 218 -0.35 -29.38 2.00
CA CYS A 218 -0.47 -27.93 1.88
C CYS A 218 -0.83 -27.30 3.22
N THR A 219 -0.14 -26.23 3.57
CA THR A 219 -0.49 -25.37 4.71
C THR A 219 -0.77 -23.96 4.21
N TYR A 220 -1.94 -23.42 4.53
CA TYR A 220 -2.30 -22.02 4.31
C TYR A 220 -2.12 -21.20 5.58
N LEU A 221 -1.24 -20.21 5.52
CA LEU A 221 -0.98 -19.28 6.60
C LEU A 221 -1.74 -17.98 6.37
N ILE A 222 -2.62 -17.62 7.31
CA ILE A 222 -3.27 -16.31 7.38
C ILE A 222 -2.54 -15.49 8.42
N LEU A 223 -1.74 -14.53 7.96
CA LEU A 223 -0.75 -13.81 8.77
C LEU A 223 -1.22 -12.38 9.06
N GLY A 224 -1.58 -12.10 10.31
CA GLY A 224 -1.99 -10.76 10.72
C GLY A 224 -3.14 -10.78 11.71
N GLN A 225 -3.46 -9.61 12.23
CA GLN A 225 -4.57 -9.41 13.17
C GLN A 225 -5.78 -8.77 12.48
N THR A 226 -6.96 -8.86 13.09
CA THR A 226 -8.16 -8.11 12.68
C THR A 226 -7.86 -6.62 12.58
N HIS A 227 -8.37 -5.97 11.53
CA HIS A 227 -8.19 -4.54 11.35
C HIS A 227 -8.68 -3.78 12.60
N PRO A 228 -7.89 -2.86 13.20
CA PRO A 228 -8.24 -2.23 14.48
C PRO A 228 -9.62 -1.58 14.51
N MET A 229 -10.03 -0.92 13.43
CA MET A 229 -11.37 -0.35 13.29
C MET A 229 -12.49 -1.40 13.28
N LEU A 230 -12.29 -2.53 12.58
CA LEU A 230 -13.26 -3.63 12.58
C LEU A 230 -13.31 -4.31 13.95
N GLN A 231 -12.15 -4.49 14.59
CA GLN A 231 -12.07 -5.04 15.94
C GLN A 231 -12.83 -4.18 16.95
N LYS A 232 -12.77 -2.85 16.82
CA LYS A 232 -13.51 -1.92 17.67
C LYS A 232 -15.02 -1.94 17.41
N SER A 233 -15.44 -1.95 16.15
CA SER A 233 -16.87 -1.87 15.78
C SER A 233 -17.61 -3.20 15.90
N GLU A 234 -16.93 -4.31 15.60
CA GLU A 234 -17.54 -5.63 15.44
C GLU A 234 -16.81 -6.75 16.21
N GLY A 235 -15.72 -6.43 16.92
CA GLY A 235 -14.90 -7.44 17.58
C GLY A 235 -14.19 -8.35 16.58
N GLU A 236 -14.04 -9.62 16.96
CA GLU A 236 -13.36 -10.63 16.14
C GLU A 236 -14.33 -11.39 15.21
N ARG A 237 -15.55 -10.88 15.01
CA ARG A 237 -16.65 -11.59 14.33
C ARG A 237 -16.23 -12.15 12.97
N TYR A 238 -15.57 -11.34 12.15
CA TYR A 238 -15.14 -11.78 10.83
C TYR A 238 -14.06 -12.87 10.90
N ARG A 239 -13.08 -12.77 11.81
CA ARG A 239 -12.08 -13.83 11.99
C ARG A 239 -12.71 -15.12 12.54
N GLN A 240 -13.61 -15.01 13.51
CA GLN A 240 -14.35 -16.15 14.05
C GLN A 240 -15.18 -16.85 12.96
N MET A 241 -15.78 -16.10 12.03
CA MET A 241 -16.44 -16.66 10.86
C MET A 241 -15.46 -17.43 9.95
N LEU A 242 -14.24 -16.92 9.74
CA LEU A 242 -13.21 -17.65 8.97
C LEU A 242 -12.77 -18.93 9.67
N GLU A 243 -12.58 -18.91 11.00
CA GLU A 243 -12.24 -20.08 11.80
C GLU A 243 -13.35 -21.14 11.74
N GLN A 244 -14.61 -20.71 11.82
CA GLN A 244 -15.77 -21.59 11.66
C GLN A 244 -15.84 -22.20 10.25
N LEU A 245 -15.57 -21.42 9.21
CA LEU A 245 -15.50 -21.92 7.83
C LEU A 245 -14.42 -23.00 7.64
N VAL A 246 -13.26 -22.86 8.31
CA VAL A 246 -12.20 -23.87 8.30
C VAL A 246 -12.67 -25.19 8.93
N LEU A 247 -13.44 -25.13 10.02
CA LEU A 247 -14.02 -26.30 10.67
C LEU A 247 -15.10 -26.96 9.80
N GLU A 248 -15.99 -26.17 9.21
CA GLU A 248 -17.06 -26.65 8.33
C GLU A 248 -16.54 -27.36 7.08
N LEU A 249 -15.39 -26.95 6.57
CA LEU A 249 -14.73 -27.55 5.41
C LEU A 249 -13.79 -28.71 5.77
N ASP A 250 -13.66 -29.05 7.06
CA ASP A 250 -12.78 -30.12 7.57
C ASP A 250 -11.30 -29.96 7.16
N ILE A 251 -10.78 -28.73 7.23
CA ILE A 251 -9.39 -28.39 6.84
C ILE A 251 -8.58 -27.71 7.95
N ALA A 252 -8.95 -27.95 9.21
CA ALA A 252 -8.27 -27.39 10.38
C ALA A 252 -6.77 -27.75 10.44
N GLY A 253 -6.37 -28.92 9.92
CA GLY A 253 -4.96 -29.30 9.82
C GLY A 253 -4.16 -28.50 8.79
N ASN A 254 -4.83 -27.88 7.82
CA ASN A 254 -4.23 -27.22 6.68
C ASN A 254 -4.25 -25.69 6.78
N VAL A 255 -5.03 -25.08 7.67
CA VAL A 255 -5.11 -23.62 7.81
C VAL A 255 -4.60 -23.19 9.18
N LYS A 256 -3.67 -22.22 9.22
CA LYS A 256 -3.12 -21.67 10.47
C LYS A 256 -3.25 -20.15 10.48
N PHE A 257 -3.87 -19.63 11.54
CA PHE A 257 -3.95 -18.20 11.81
C PHE A 257 -2.78 -17.76 12.69
N VAL A 258 -1.98 -16.80 12.21
CA VAL A 258 -0.96 -16.11 13.01
C VAL A 258 -1.53 -14.75 13.40
N ASN A 259 -2.37 -14.76 14.45
CA ASN A 259 -3.21 -13.63 14.85
C ASN A 259 -2.46 -12.56 15.66
N ARG A 260 -1.48 -11.91 15.03
CA ARG A 260 -0.74 -10.78 15.62
C ARG A 260 -0.14 -9.90 14.55
N PHE A 261 0.18 -8.66 14.91
CA PHE A 261 1.01 -7.81 14.08
C PHE A 261 2.45 -8.36 14.03
N LEU A 262 2.99 -8.54 12.82
CA LEU A 262 4.34 -9.07 12.60
C LEU A 262 5.34 -7.92 12.47
N THR A 263 6.57 -8.13 12.96
CA THR A 263 7.67 -7.21 12.64
C THR A 263 8.14 -7.40 11.19
N ASP A 264 8.88 -6.44 10.64
CA ASP A 264 9.44 -6.54 9.28
C ASP A 264 10.35 -7.77 9.12
N GLU A 265 11.11 -8.12 10.16
CA GLU A 265 11.96 -9.32 10.12
C GLU A 265 11.13 -10.60 10.05
N GLU A 266 10.09 -10.72 10.88
CA GLU A 266 9.21 -11.88 10.89
C GLU A 266 8.43 -11.98 9.58
N LEU A 267 7.92 -10.86 9.06
CA LEU A 267 7.24 -10.81 7.78
C LEU A 267 8.17 -11.26 6.65
N GLY A 268 9.43 -10.81 6.65
CA GLY A 268 10.43 -11.27 5.72
C GLY A 268 10.65 -12.78 5.78
N GLU A 269 10.72 -13.36 6.98
CA GLU A 269 10.81 -14.81 7.16
C GLU A 269 9.58 -15.55 6.62
N TYR A 270 8.38 -15.09 6.93
CA TYR A 270 7.15 -15.69 6.40
C TYR A 270 7.05 -15.59 4.88
N LEU A 271 7.47 -14.47 4.29
CA LEU A 271 7.55 -14.32 2.85
C LEU A 271 8.57 -15.31 2.27
N TYR A 272 9.77 -15.43 2.83
CA TYR A 272 10.79 -16.33 2.27
C TYR A 272 10.45 -17.83 2.41
N LEU A 273 9.68 -18.24 3.41
CA LEU A 273 9.21 -19.64 3.54
C LEU A 273 7.97 -19.94 2.68
N THR A 274 7.26 -18.91 2.21
CA THR A 274 6.07 -19.03 1.37
C THR A 274 6.45 -19.53 -0.02
N ASP A 275 5.78 -20.58 -0.47
CA ASP A 275 5.89 -21.14 -1.81
C ASP A 275 5.01 -20.37 -2.81
N ILE A 276 3.77 -20.07 -2.41
CA ILE A 276 2.77 -19.36 -3.21
C ILE A 276 2.12 -18.29 -2.32
N TYR A 277 2.20 -17.04 -2.73
CA TYR A 277 1.44 -15.97 -2.11
C TYR A 277 0.05 -15.89 -2.73
N LEU A 278 -1.00 -15.89 -1.91
CA LEU A 278 -2.38 -15.82 -2.33
C LEU A 278 -2.96 -14.43 -2.02
N SER A 279 -3.50 -13.76 -3.05
CA SER A 279 -4.18 -12.47 -2.92
C SER A 279 -5.61 -12.55 -3.49
N PRO A 280 -6.58 -13.03 -2.70
CA PRO A 280 -7.90 -13.42 -3.20
C PRO A 280 -8.95 -12.29 -3.13
N TYR A 281 -8.55 -11.04 -3.37
CA TYR A 281 -9.38 -9.87 -3.06
C TYR A 281 -10.64 -9.82 -3.95
N PRO A 282 -11.85 -9.64 -3.39
CA PRO A 282 -13.08 -9.66 -4.17
C PRO A 282 -13.35 -8.34 -4.91
N ASN A 283 -12.84 -7.21 -4.39
CA ASN A 283 -13.03 -5.90 -5.00
C ASN A 283 -12.04 -5.68 -6.15
N LEU A 284 -12.56 -5.63 -7.39
CA LEU A 284 -11.76 -5.43 -8.59
C LEU A 284 -11.16 -4.03 -8.71
N ASP A 285 -11.76 -3.04 -8.04
CA ASP A 285 -11.31 -1.65 -8.06
C ASP A 285 -10.17 -1.36 -7.07
N GLN A 286 -9.60 -2.38 -6.40
CA GLN A 286 -8.48 -2.19 -5.49
C GLN A 286 -7.28 -1.56 -6.21
N ALA A 287 -7.07 -0.26 -5.95
CA ALA A 287 -6.09 0.57 -6.65
C ALA A 287 -4.64 0.17 -6.35
N VAL A 288 -4.33 -0.17 -5.09
CA VAL A 288 -3.00 -0.59 -4.65
C VAL A 288 -3.13 -1.62 -3.53
N SER A 289 -2.25 -2.62 -3.52
CA SER A 289 -2.10 -3.58 -2.42
C SER A 289 -0.62 -3.70 -2.05
N GLY A 290 -0.24 -3.10 -0.92
CA GLY A 290 1.14 -3.19 -0.42
C GLY A 290 1.55 -4.63 -0.12
N THR A 291 0.61 -5.48 0.31
CA THR A 291 0.91 -6.87 0.64
C THR A 291 1.27 -7.69 -0.60
N LEU A 292 0.58 -7.43 -1.73
CA LEU A 292 0.93 -7.97 -3.03
C LEU A 292 2.31 -7.46 -3.48
N SER A 293 2.57 -6.15 -3.35
CA SER A 293 3.87 -5.56 -3.71
C SER A 293 5.00 -6.22 -2.94
N PHE A 294 4.83 -6.51 -1.66
CA PHE A 294 5.86 -7.14 -0.84
C PHE A 294 6.12 -8.58 -1.29
N ALA A 295 5.08 -9.35 -1.60
CA ALA A 295 5.24 -10.71 -2.12
C ALA A 295 5.98 -10.75 -3.46
N VAL A 296 5.65 -9.83 -4.39
CA VAL A 296 6.37 -9.64 -5.66
C VAL A 296 7.82 -9.22 -5.40
N GLY A 297 8.03 -8.24 -4.52
CA GLY A 297 9.37 -7.76 -4.16
C GLY A 297 10.26 -8.83 -3.51
N SER A 298 9.68 -9.77 -2.78
CA SER A 298 10.37 -10.96 -2.25
C SER A 298 10.53 -12.08 -3.28
N GLY A 299 10.08 -11.89 -4.52
CA GLY A 299 10.20 -12.85 -5.62
C GLY A 299 9.43 -14.15 -5.35
N ARG A 300 8.21 -14.05 -4.81
CA ARG A 300 7.31 -15.20 -4.62
C ARG A 300 6.56 -15.53 -5.90
N ALA A 301 6.07 -16.77 -6.02
CA ALA A 301 5.04 -17.08 -6.98
C ALA A 301 3.71 -16.55 -6.42
N ILE A 302 2.87 -15.95 -7.26
CA ILE A 302 1.63 -15.32 -6.82
C ILE A 302 0.44 -15.93 -7.55
N VAL A 303 -0.63 -16.19 -6.80
CA VAL A 303 -1.98 -16.44 -7.33
C VAL A 303 -2.90 -15.33 -6.81
N SER A 304 -3.68 -14.72 -7.68
CA SER A 304 -4.56 -13.61 -7.30
C SER A 304 -5.84 -13.57 -8.12
N THR A 305 -6.86 -12.90 -7.58
CA THR A 305 -8.02 -12.42 -8.33
C THR A 305 -7.63 -11.22 -9.21
N PRO A 306 -8.39 -10.88 -10.28
CA PRO A 306 -7.95 -9.91 -11.28
C PRO A 306 -8.29 -8.46 -10.91
N TYR A 307 -8.00 -8.03 -9.69
CA TYR A 307 -8.17 -6.61 -9.33
C TYR A 307 -7.11 -5.74 -10.03
N ALA A 308 -7.42 -4.46 -10.23
CA ALA A 308 -6.66 -3.56 -11.10
C ALA A 308 -5.14 -3.60 -10.86
N HIS A 309 -4.70 -3.51 -9.60
CA HIS A 309 -3.27 -3.59 -9.29
C HIS A 309 -2.64 -4.97 -9.55
N ALA A 310 -3.37 -6.07 -9.33
CA ALA A 310 -2.87 -7.41 -9.62
C ALA A 310 -2.67 -7.64 -11.13
N LEU A 311 -3.59 -7.14 -11.96
CA LEU A 311 -3.48 -7.21 -13.42
C LEU A 311 -2.18 -6.58 -13.93
N GLU A 312 -1.83 -5.39 -13.43
CA GLU A 312 -0.61 -4.69 -13.83
C GLU A 312 0.64 -5.34 -13.24
N LEU A 313 0.64 -5.58 -11.93
CA LEU A 313 1.83 -6.00 -11.21
C LEU A 313 2.22 -7.44 -11.57
N LEU A 314 1.24 -8.30 -11.88
CA LEU A 314 1.47 -9.70 -12.23
C LEU A 314 1.57 -9.97 -13.73
N ALA A 315 1.49 -8.93 -14.57
CA ALA A 315 1.75 -9.03 -16.01
C ALA A 315 3.14 -9.64 -16.32
N GLU A 316 3.39 -10.02 -17.58
CA GLU A 316 4.67 -10.61 -18.00
C GLU A 316 5.05 -11.87 -17.18
N GLU A 317 4.05 -12.74 -16.92
CA GLU A 317 4.24 -14.01 -16.22
C GLU A 317 4.88 -13.84 -14.82
N ARG A 318 4.48 -12.81 -14.07
CA ARG A 318 4.93 -12.59 -12.67
C ARG A 318 4.02 -13.25 -11.63
N GLY A 319 2.85 -13.70 -12.05
CA GLY A 319 1.91 -14.48 -11.26
C GLY A 319 0.80 -15.06 -12.14
N LEU A 320 -0.12 -15.79 -11.51
CA LEU A 320 -1.31 -16.31 -12.16
C LEU A 320 -2.56 -15.58 -11.64
N LEU A 321 -3.48 -15.29 -12.56
CA LEU A 321 -4.71 -14.55 -12.28
C LEU A 321 -5.92 -15.41 -12.59
N ALA A 322 -6.87 -15.47 -11.66
CA ALA A 322 -8.20 -15.97 -11.95
C ALA A 322 -8.92 -14.98 -12.88
N SER A 323 -9.91 -15.45 -13.65
CA SER A 323 -10.71 -14.61 -14.54
C SER A 323 -11.70 -13.71 -13.79
N LYS A 324 -12.06 -14.12 -12.57
CA LYS A 324 -12.97 -13.43 -11.65
C LYS A 324 -12.66 -13.87 -10.20
N PRO A 325 -13.27 -13.23 -9.18
CA PRO A 325 -13.16 -13.67 -7.78
C PRO A 325 -13.84 -15.03 -7.53
N ASP A 326 -13.19 -16.12 -7.94
CA ASP A 326 -13.71 -17.49 -7.89
C ASP A 326 -12.70 -18.45 -7.25
N TYR A 327 -13.11 -19.12 -6.19
CA TYR A 327 -12.22 -19.97 -5.41
C TYR A 327 -11.81 -21.26 -6.14
N LEU A 328 -12.62 -21.77 -7.07
CA LEU A 328 -12.29 -22.95 -7.86
C LEU A 328 -11.18 -22.61 -8.85
N GLU A 329 -11.27 -21.45 -9.51
CA GLU A 329 -10.20 -20.96 -10.37
C GLU A 329 -8.90 -20.73 -9.59
N LEU A 330 -8.98 -20.06 -8.43
CA LEU A 330 -7.81 -19.89 -7.55
C LEU A 330 -7.18 -21.24 -7.17
N ALA A 331 -7.99 -22.25 -6.83
CA ALA A 331 -7.50 -23.59 -6.51
C ALA A 331 -6.78 -24.25 -7.69
N GLN A 332 -7.33 -24.13 -8.91
CA GLN A 332 -6.68 -24.70 -10.10
C GLN A 332 -5.35 -24.02 -10.40
N LEU A 333 -5.26 -22.69 -10.26
CA LEU A 333 -4.01 -21.96 -10.44
C LEU A 333 -2.96 -22.36 -9.40
N ILE A 334 -3.35 -22.52 -8.13
CA ILE A 334 -2.46 -23.03 -7.08
C ILE A 334 -1.95 -24.43 -7.47
N LYS A 335 -2.85 -25.35 -7.83
CA LYS A 335 -2.48 -26.71 -8.24
C LYS A 335 -1.52 -26.72 -9.44
N SER A 336 -1.71 -25.84 -10.42
CA SER A 336 -0.80 -25.75 -11.57
C SER A 336 0.64 -25.40 -11.17
N ILE A 337 0.82 -24.50 -10.19
CA ILE A 337 2.14 -24.14 -9.64
C ILE A 337 2.73 -25.28 -8.81
N LEU A 338 1.89 -26.02 -8.07
CA LEU A 338 2.34 -27.17 -7.28
C LEU A 338 2.75 -28.37 -8.16
N ALA A 339 2.09 -28.55 -9.31
CA ALA A 339 2.39 -29.62 -10.26
C ALA A 339 3.66 -29.35 -11.09
N ASP A 340 4.01 -28.08 -11.32
CA ASP A 340 5.12 -27.69 -12.21
C ASP A 340 6.16 -26.81 -11.48
N PRO A 341 7.25 -27.42 -10.98
CA PRO A 341 8.37 -26.67 -10.38
C PRO A 341 9.05 -25.68 -11.33
N ALA A 342 9.02 -25.92 -12.64
CA ALA A 342 9.61 -25.02 -13.63
C ALA A 342 8.75 -23.77 -13.82
N LEU A 343 7.42 -23.93 -13.89
CA LEU A 343 6.47 -22.81 -13.85
C LEU A 343 6.67 -21.96 -12.59
N LYS A 344 6.69 -22.59 -11.41
CA LYS A 344 6.93 -21.89 -10.14
C LYS A 344 8.21 -21.06 -10.16
N THR A 345 9.30 -21.67 -10.63
CA THR A 345 10.62 -21.01 -10.72
C THR A 345 10.59 -19.81 -11.67
N ARG A 346 9.94 -19.95 -12.83
CA ARG A 346 9.77 -18.87 -13.81
C ARG A 346 9.01 -17.68 -13.23
N LEU A 347 7.85 -17.93 -12.61
CA LEU A 347 7.06 -16.89 -11.94
C LEU A 347 7.88 -16.15 -10.86
N GLN A 348 8.59 -16.90 -10.01
CA GLN A 348 9.43 -16.34 -8.95
C GLN A 348 10.58 -15.47 -9.49
N ASN A 349 11.22 -15.89 -10.58
CA ASN A 349 12.32 -15.14 -11.19
C ASN A 349 11.83 -13.84 -11.82
N ASN A 350 10.70 -13.87 -12.54
CA ASN A 350 10.09 -12.68 -13.13
C ASN A 350 9.64 -11.70 -12.04
N ALA A 351 9.00 -12.20 -10.97
CA ALA A 351 8.60 -11.38 -9.83
C ALA A 351 9.82 -10.73 -9.15
N ARG A 352 10.90 -11.50 -8.94
CA ARG A 352 12.15 -10.99 -8.33
C ARG A 352 12.81 -9.90 -9.18
N GLN A 353 12.84 -10.07 -10.51
CA GLN A 353 13.38 -9.08 -11.42
C GLN A 353 12.67 -7.73 -11.29
N LEU A 354 11.33 -7.74 -11.26
CA LEU A 354 10.56 -6.52 -10.99
C LEU A 354 10.82 -6.01 -9.57
N GLY A 355 10.85 -6.91 -8.58
CA GLY A 355 11.06 -6.59 -7.17
C GLY A 355 12.30 -5.74 -6.88
N HIS A 356 13.40 -5.95 -7.61
CA HIS A 356 14.62 -5.14 -7.50
C HIS A 356 14.40 -3.65 -7.83
N THR A 357 13.39 -3.33 -8.64
CA THR A 357 13.03 -1.95 -9.01
C THR A 357 12.08 -1.31 -8.01
N LEU A 358 11.42 -2.11 -7.17
CA LEU A 358 10.38 -1.68 -6.23
C LEU A 358 10.91 -1.43 -4.82
N SER A 359 12.22 -1.62 -4.56
CA SER A 359 12.73 -1.41 -3.19
C SER A 359 12.50 0.03 -2.73
N TRP A 360 12.24 0.22 -1.44
CA TRP A 360 12.07 1.56 -0.88
C TRP A 360 13.25 2.48 -1.20
N THR A 361 14.47 1.95 -1.28
CA THR A 361 15.64 2.71 -1.72
C THR A 361 15.47 3.27 -3.14
N GLN A 362 14.98 2.47 -4.08
CA GLN A 362 14.72 2.94 -5.47
C GLN A 362 13.53 3.88 -5.52
N VAL A 363 12.45 3.58 -4.80
CA VAL A 363 11.27 4.46 -4.71
C VAL A 363 11.66 5.84 -4.16
N GLY A 364 12.44 5.90 -3.07
CA GLY A 364 12.95 7.17 -2.52
C GLY A 364 13.77 7.98 -3.51
N ARG A 365 14.59 7.33 -4.36
CA ARG A 365 15.31 8.01 -5.45
C ARG A 365 14.38 8.61 -6.49
N ARG A 366 13.30 7.91 -6.86
CA ARG A 366 12.30 8.42 -7.82
C ARG A 366 11.52 9.60 -7.25
N TYR A 367 11.11 9.55 -5.99
CA TYR A 367 10.52 10.71 -5.31
C TYR A 367 11.51 11.88 -5.23
N SER A 368 12.78 11.62 -4.90
CA SER A 368 13.85 12.63 -4.87
C SER A 368 14.02 13.35 -6.22
N GLN A 369 13.91 12.62 -7.34
CA GLN A 369 13.92 13.19 -8.69
C GLN A 369 12.74 14.13 -8.90
N VAL A 370 11.51 13.71 -8.58
CA VAL A 370 10.31 14.55 -8.70
C VAL A 370 10.41 15.82 -7.83
N ILE A 371 10.88 15.70 -6.58
CA ILE A 371 11.12 16.85 -5.69
C ILE A 371 12.10 17.83 -6.34
N SER A 372 13.22 17.30 -6.87
CA SER A 372 14.24 18.11 -7.54
C SER A 372 13.71 18.82 -8.79
N GLU A 373 12.84 18.18 -9.55
CA GLU A 373 12.20 18.77 -10.73
C GLU A 373 11.27 19.91 -10.35
N ILE A 374 10.40 19.72 -9.35
CA ILE A 374 9.48 20.76 -8.86
C ILE A 374 10.26 22.02 -8.46
N LEU A 375 11.31 21.87 -7.64
CA LEU A 375 12.08 23.02 -7.14
C LEU A 375 12.86 23.74 -8.25
N LYS A 376 13.36 23.02 -9.25
CA LYS A 376 14.00 23.64 -10.43
C LYS A 376 13.01 24.51 -11.22
N TYR A 377 11.75 24.10 -11.33
CA TYR A 377 10.72 24.88 -11.99
C TYR A 377 10.32 26.12 -11.16
N SER A 378 10.17 25.99 -9.84
CA SER A 378 9.85 27.12 -8.95
C SER A 378 10.92 28.22 -9.02
N GLN A 379 12.22 27.86 -8.98
CA GLN A 379 13.31 28.82 -9.09
C GLN A 379 13.34 29.55 -10.45
N LYS A 380 13.02 28.85 -11.54
CA LYS A 380 12.92 29.46 -12.88
C LYS A 380 11.72 30.41 -13.01
N ALA A 381 10.63 30.14 -12.28
CA ALA A 381 9.45 30.99 -12.26
C ALA A 381 9.72 32.30 -11.48
N GLU A 382 10.40 32.23 -10.34
CA GLU A 382 10.82 33.40 -9.56
C GLU A 382 11.82 34.29 -10.33
N GLY A 383 12.69 33.70 -11.15
CA GLY A 383 13.64 34.42 -12.01
C GLY A 383 12.99 35.16 -13.20
N LYS A 384 11.72 34.88 -13.53
CA LYS A 384 10.94 35.61 -14.54
C LYS A 384 10.11 36.72 -13.89
N LYS A 385 10.75 37.66 -13.19
CA LYS A 385 10.14 38.99 -13.00
C LYS A 385 10.13 39.67 -14.37
N ILE A 386 8.97 39.65 -15.02
CA ILE A 386 8.72 40.36 -16.27
C ILE A 386 8.90 41.86 -16.00
N HIS A 387 9.97 42.44 -16.55
CA HIS A 387 10.07 43.88 -16.71
C HIS A 387 9.19 44.28 -17.90
N TYR A 388 8.07 44.94 -17.62
CA TYR A 388 7.34 45.67 -18.65
C TYR A 388 8.01 47.03 -18.86
N ALA A 389 8.13 47.44 -20.13
CA ALA A 389 8.46 48.81 -20.53
C ALA A 389 7.29 49.75 -20.25
#